data_AF-B3RQU0-F1
#
_entry.id   AF-B3RQU0-F1
#
_cell.length_a   1.000
_cell.length_b   1.000
_cell.length_c   1.000
_cell.angle_alpha   90.00
_cell.angle_beta   90.00
_cell.angle_gamma   90.00
#
_symmetry.space_group_name_H-M   'P 1'
#
loop_
_entity.id
_entity.type
_entity.pdbx_description
1 polymer ?
#
loop_
_entity_poly.entity_id
_entity_poly.type
_entity_poly.pdbx_seq_one_letter_code
_entity_poly.pdbx_strand_id
1 'polypeptide(L)'
;CDDNVYLTMVINSHPYNSKRRQYIRRTWGNTTEISMTSKTKHRIRVVFIIGKSGQTSLDQSVEKESRVFGDLVLADFKDSIQNLTDKTLLGMLWQRKFCPKAKFFYKGDDDVFVNTYRLIQYADSLDSQHKKKYLVGRVHTSNRIPCRVKKHKYYVSYKDYPRRRFPPYCSGFAYMMTNDCVDLLAKQVKKVKLLKSIDDVYVGLLAEAAGIHPHANN
;
A
#
# COMPACT_ATOMS: atom_id res chain seq x y z
N CYS A 1 -4.76 -2.60 -16.68
CA CYS A 1 -3.36 -2.21 -16.93
C CYS A 1 -2.86 -3.00 -18.11
N ASP A 2 -1.89 -2.46 -18.85
CA ASP A 2 -1.23 -3.22 -19.90
C ASP A 2 -0.40 -4.35 -19.29
N ASP A 3 -0.16 -5.41 -20.06
CA ASP A 3 0.54 -6.62 -19.62
C ASP A 3 2.01 -6.41 -19.23
N ASN A 4 2.56 -5.21 -19.45
CA ASN A 4 3.97 -4.89 -19.28
C ASN A 4 4.29 -3.99 -18.07
N VAL A 5 3.34 -3.75 -17.16
CA VAL A 5 3.64 -3.02 -15.92
C VAL A 5 4.60 -3.84 -15.06
N TYR A 6 5.72 -3.25 -14.65
CA TYR A 6 6.74 -3.89 -13.81
C TYR A 6 6.47 -3.66 -12.31
N LEU A 7 6.21 -2.41 -11.94
CA LEU A 7 5.94 -1.98 -10.58
C LEU A 7 4.65 -1.16 -10.51
N THR A 8 3.80 -1.50 -9.56
CA THR A 8 2.61 -0.74 -9.19
C THR A 8 2.86 -0.03 -7.86
N MET A 9 2.83 1.31 -7.88
CA MET A 9 2.93 2.15 -6.70
C MET A 9 1.52 2.57 -6.28
N VAL A 10 1.04 1.98 -5.19
CA VAL A 10 -0.28 2.22 -4.63
C VAL A 10 -0.15 3.15 -3.44
N ILE A 11 -0.65 4.36 -3.61
CA ILE A 11 -0.50 5.45 -2.64
C ILE A 11 -1.82 5.69 -1.93
N ASN A 12 -1.85 5.49 -0.61
CA ASN A 12 -3.00 5.88 0.19
C ASN A 12 -3.03 7.41 0.28
N SER A 13 -4.13 8.01 -0.18
CA SER A 13 -4.35 9.46 -0.14
C SER A 13 -5.74 9.78 0.42
N HIS A 14 -6.02 11.05 0.70
CA HIS A 14 -7.28 11.51 1.26
C HIS A 14 -7.97 12.51 0.31
N PRO A 15 -9.31 12.62 0.25
CA PRO A 15 -10.02 13.58 -0.61
C PRO A 15 -9.44 15.01 -0.58
N TYR A 16 -9.18 15.55 0.62
CA TYR A 16 -8.58 16.87 0.82
C TYR A 16 -7.14 17.04 0.28
N ASN A 17 -6.42 15.95 -0.03
CA ASN A 17 -5.00 15.97 -0.36
C ASN A 17 -4.70 16.09 -1.87
N SER A 18 -5.56 16.77 -2.63
CA SER A 18 -5.37 16.96 -4.08
C SER A 18 -4.01 17.60 -4.42
N LYS A 19 -3.58 18.58 -3.62
CA LYS A 19 -2.25 19.21 -3.78
C LYS A 19 -1.11 18.21 -3.58
N ARG A 20 -1.18 17.31 -2.57
CA ARG A 20 -0.15 16.28 -2.36
C ARG A 20 -0.07 15.34 -3.56
N ARG A 21 -1.21 14.84 -4.05
CA ARG A 21 -1.25 14.02 -5.27
C ARG A 21 -0.65 14.74 -6.46
N GLN A 22 -0.95 16.03 -6.64
CA GLN A 22 -0.35 16.83 -7.70
C GLN A 22 1.18 16.97 -7.57
N TYR A 23 1.70 17.16 -6.36
CA TYR A 23 3.15 17.17 -6.14
C TYR A 23 3.78 15.82 -6.44
N ILE A 24 3.16 14.73 -6.03
CA ILE A 24 3.64 13.37 -6.34
C ILE A 24 3.71 13.16 -7.85
N ARG A 25 2.64 13.49 -8.60
CA ARG A 25 2.61 13.39 -10.07
C ARG A 25 3.72 14.20 -10.75
N ARG A 26 4.07 15.36 -10.20
CA ARG A 26 5.09 16.27 -10.72
C ARG A 26 6.51 15.95 -10.27
N THR A 27 6.69 15.02 -9.35
CA THR A 27 7.99 14.68 -8.75
C THR A 27 8.22 13.17 -8.82
N TRP A 28 8.36 12.50 -7.68
CA TRP A 28 8.78 11.10 -7.61
C TRP A 28 7.76 10.10 -8.15
N GLY A 29 6.52 10.51 -8.41
CA GLY A 29 5.48 9.70 -9.07
C GLY A 29 5.37 9.93 -10.58
N ASN A 30 6.24 10.74 -11.18
CA ASN A 30 6.24 11.01 -12.62
C ASN A 30 6.76 9.80 -13.41
N THR A 31 5.86 8.93 -13.87
CA THR A 31 6.21 7.67 -14.54
C THR A 31 7.01 7.86 -15.82
N THR A 32 6.85 9.00 -16.51
CA THR A 32 7.56 9.30 -17.75
C THR A 32 9.04 9.54 -17.48
N GLU A 33 9.35 10.37 -16.50
CA GLU A 33 10.73 10.67 -16.08
C GLU A 33 11.44 9.43 -15.54
N ILE A 34 10.72 8.64 -14.74
CA ILE A 34 11.25 7.38 -14.20
C ILE A 34 11.59 6.37 -15.31
N SER A 35 10.73 6.26 -16.32
CA SER A 35 10.93 5.30 -17.42
C SER A 35 12.10 5.71 -18.33
N MET A 36 12.36 7.02 -18.50
CA MET A 36 13.46 7.53 -19.32
C MET A 36 14.84 7.32 -18.69
N THR A 37 14.90 7.30 -17.37
CA THR A 37 16.15 7.27 -16.61
C THR A 37 16.52 5.88 -16.11
N SER A 38 15.55 4.96 -16.06
CA SER A 38 15.79 3.55 -15.80
C SER A 38 16.51 2.89 -16.98
N LYS A 39 17.66 2.25 -16.72
CA LYS A 39 18.41 1.46 -17.72
C LYS A 39 17.57 0.37 -18.39
N THR A 40 16.54 -0.11 -17.69
CA THR A 40 15.72 -1.28 -18.06
C THR A 40 14.34 -0.90 -18.62
N LYS A 41 14.04 0.39 -18.83
CA LYS A 41 12.76 0.90 -19.37
C LYS A 41 11.52 0.30 -18.67
N HIS A 42 11.60 0.10 -17.35
CA HIS A 42 10.48 -0.48 -16.60
C HIS A 42 9.26 0.43 -16.62
N ARG A 43 8.11 -0.13 -17.01
CA ARG A 43 6.85 0.59 -16.95
C ARG A 43 6.29 0.56 -15.53
N ILE A 44 5.98 1.74 -15.00
CA ILE A 44 5.47 1.90 -13.64
C ILE A 44 4.06 2.46 -13.69
N ARG A 45 3.21 1.99 -12.78
CA ARG A 45 1.86 2.49 -12.61
C ARG A 45 1.69 3.05 -11.20
N VAL A 46 1.53 4.36 -11.09
CA VAL A 46 1.17 5.02 -9.83
C VAL A 46 -0.35 5.15 -9.78
N VAL A 47 -0.96 4.78 -8.65
CA VAL A 47 -2.39 5.01 -8.39
C VAL A 47 -2.62 5.48 -6.96
N PHE A 48 -3.65 6.30 -6.78
CA PHE A 48 -4.06 6.82 -5.47
C PHE A 48 -5.33 6.14 -5.00
N ILE A 49 -5.32 5.54 -3.82
CA ILE A 49 -6.52 4.98 -3.20
C ILE A 49 -7.16 6.03 -2.29
N ILE A 50 -8.43 6.37 -2.56
CA ILE A 50 -9.14 7.49 -1.92
C ILE A 50 -10.55 7.02 -1.54
N GLY A 51 -11.00 7.30 -0.33
CA GLY A 51 -12.40 7.07 0.09
C GLY A 51 -13.29 8.30 -0.11
N LYS A 52 -14.55 8.23 0.31
CA LYS A 52 -15.48 9.36 0.29
C LYS A 52 -15.19 10.34 1.42
N SER A 53 -15.23 11.64 1.13
CA SER A 53 -15.12 12.66 2.17
C SER A 53 -16.41 12.79 2.99
N GLY A 54 -17.56 12.45 2.40
CA GLY A 54 -18.88 12.72 2.95
C GLY A 54 -19.37 14.15 2.66
N GLN A 55 -18.64 14.91 1.84
CA GLN A 55 -19.04 16.23 1.35
C GLN A 55 -19.22 16.15 -0.16
N THR A 56 -20.46 16.37 -0.64
CA THR A 56 -20.82 16.23 -2.06
C THR A 56 -19.92 17.05 -2.99
N SER A 57 -19.63 18.31 -2.63
CA SER A 57 -18.81 19.20 -3.46
C SER A 57 -17.35 18.73 -3.57
N LEU A 58 -16.78 18.19 -2.50
CA LEU A 58 -15.43 17.65 -2.49
C LEU A 58 -15.37 16.32 -3.26
N ASP A 59 -16.34 15.43 -3.06
CA ASP A 59 -16.40 14.15 -3.77
C ASP A 59 -16.58 14.37 -5.28
N GLN A 60 -17.41 15.33 -5.71
CA GLN A 60 -17.50 15.76 -7.10
C GLN A 60 -16.18 16.32 -7.65
N SER A 61 -15.40 17.02 -6.83
CA SER A 61 -14.09 17.54 -7.25
C SER A 61 -13.07 16.41 -7.42
N VAL A 62 -13.12 15.39 -6.55
CA VAL A 62 -12.31 14.17 -6.66
C VAL A 62 -12.70 13.36 -7.90
N GLU A 63 -14.00 13.27 -8.24
CA GLU A 63 -14.44 12.62 -9.48
C GLU A 63 -13.92 13.35 -10.72
N LYS A 64 -13.94 14.69 -10.72
CA LYS A 64 -13.36 15.50 -11.80
C LYS A 64 -11.85 15.23 -11.93
N GLU A 65 -11.12 15.20 -10.81
CA GLU A 65 -9.69 14.82 -10.79
C GLU A 65 -9.50 13.42 -11.39
N SER A 66 -10.33 12.46 -11.00
CA SER A 66 -10.26 11.08 -11.50
C SER A 66 -10.44 11.00 -13.01
N ARG A 67 -11.34 11.81 -13.59
CA ARG A 67 -11.56 11.87 -15.05
C ARG A 67 -10.38 12.48 -15.79
N VAL A 68 -9.70 13.47 -15.17
CA VAL A 68 -8.56 14.16 -15.78
C VAL A 68 -7.30 13.28 -15.77
N PHE A 69 -6.99 12.65 -14.64
CA PHE A 69 -5.71 11.94 -14.47
C PHE A 69 -5.80 10.43 -14.64
N GLY A 70 -6.98 9.83 -14.44
CA GLY A 70 -7.19 8.39 -14.62
C GLY A 70 -6.34 7.51 -13.69
N ASP A 71 -5.82 8.05 -12.59
CA ASP A 71 -4.92 7.39 -11.63
C ASP A 71 -5.54 7.27 -10.23
N LEU A 72 -6.84 7.53 -10.09
CA LEU A 72 -7.59 7.42 -8.83
C LEU A 72 -8.35 6.09 -8.76
N VAL A 73 -8.26 5.43 -7.61
CA VAL A 73 -9.12 4.31 -7.23
C VAL A 73 -10.02 4.79 -6.10
N LEU A 74 -11.29 5.05 -6.46
CA LEU A 74 -12.29 5.57 -5.56
C LEU A 74 -12.97 4.43 -4.80
N ALA A 75 -12.79 4.41 -3.49
CA ALA A 75 -13.39 3.44 -2.59
C ALA A 75 -14.80 3.87 -2.19
N ASP A 76 -15.73 2.91 -2.14
CA ASP A 76 -17.11 3.16 -1.71
C ASP A 76 -17.28 3.07 -0.18
N PHE A 77 -16.42 3.79 0.54
CA PHE A 77 -16.53 3.96 2.00
C PHE A 77 -15.98 5.30 2.42
N LYS A 78 -16.39 5.79 3.60
CA LYS A 78 -15.88 7.05 4.15
C LYS A 78 -14.38 6.97 4.42
N ASP A 79 -13.63 7.94 3.93
CA ASP A 79 -12.22 8.07 4.22
C ASP A 79 -12.02 8.45 5.69
N SER A 80 -11.45 7.53 6.45
CA SER A 80 -11.22 7.69 7.87
C SER A 80 -10.15 6.72 8.34
N ILE A 81 -9.57 7.01 9.51
CA ILE A 81 -8.60 6.12 10.15
C ILE A 81 -9.21 4.71 10.28
N GLN A 82 -10.49 4.59 10.66
CA GLN A 82 -11.15 3.29 10.86
C GLN A 82 -11.15 2.40 9.60
N ASN A 83 -11.15 3.00 8.41
CA ASN A 83 -11.17 2.30 7.13
C ASN A 83 -9.78 2.25 6.46
N LEU A 84 -8.71 2.61 7.18
CA LEU A 84 -7.35 2.59 6.63
C LEU A 84 -6.94 1.19 6.16
N THR A 85 -7.31 0.16 6.92
CA THR A 85 -7.06 -1.24 6.56
C THR A 85 -7.79 -1.63 5.28
N ASP A 86 -9.07 -1.29 5.18
CA ASP A 86 -9.88 -1.56 3.97
C ASP A 86 -9.29 -0.84 2.75
N LYS A 87 -8.78 0.38 2.92
CA LYS A 87 -8.08 1.12 1.87
C LYS A 87 -6.82 0.40 1.39
N THR A 88 -5.98 -0.07 2.32
CA THR A 88 -4.76 -0.83 1.98
C THR A 88 -5.10 -2.16 1.29
N LEU A 89 -6.14 -2.86 1.73
CA LEU A 89 -6.62 -4.08 1.06
C LEU A 89 -7.18 -3.80 -0.33
N LEU A 90 -7.93 -2.71 -0.50
CA LEU A 90 -8.42 -2.29 -1.81
C LEU A 90 -7.25 -2.06 -2.78
N GLY A 91 -6.15 -1.48 -2.31
CA GLY A 91 -4.92 -1.35 -3.08
C GLY A 91 -4.37 -2.68 -3.61
N MET A 92 -4.24 -3.67 -2.73
CA MET A 92 -3.80 -5.02 -3.11
C MET A 92 -4.77 -5.68 -4.10
N LEU A 93 -6.08 -5.61 -3.83
CA LEU A 93 -7.10 -6.19 -4.70
C LEU A 93 -7.15 -5.49 -6.07
N TRP A 94 -6.94 -4.18 -6.10
CA TRP A 94 -6.86 -3.41 -7.34
C TRP A 94 -5.70 -3.88 -8.22
N GLN A 95 -4.49 -4.06 -7.65
CA GLN A 95 -3.37 -4.62 -8.43
C GLN A 95 -3.73 -6.01 -8.96
N ARG A 96 -4.23 -6.90 -8.11
CA ARG A 96 -4.57 -8.28 -8.51
C ARG A 96 -5.57 -8.32 -9.66
N LYS A 97 -6.55 -7.40 -9.66
CA LYS A 97 -7.59 -7.34 -10.68
C LYS A 97 -7.11 -6.67 -11.97
N PHE A 98 -6.43 -5.54 -11.85
CA PHE A 98 -6.17 -4.67 -13.00
C PHE A 98 -4.73 -4.73 -13.52
N CYS A 99 -3.78 -5.12 -12.69
CA CYS A 99 -2.34 -5.24 -12.98
C CYS A 99 -1.82 -6.65 -12.56
N PRO A 100 -2.48 -7.77 -12.95
CA PRO A 100 -2.15 -9.11 -12.43
C PRO A 100 -0.73 -9.58 -12.78
N LYS A 101 -0.15 -9.05 -13.86
CA LYS A 101 1.20 -9.39 -14.35
C LYS A 101 2.31 -8.49 -13.80
N ALA A 102 1.98 -7.51 -12.95
CA ALA A 102 3.00 -6.72 -12.27
C ALA A 102 3.97 -7.63 -11.50
N LYS A 103 5.26 -7.30 -11.47
CA LYS A 103 6.25 -8.07 -10.70
C LYS A 103 6.27 -7.66 -9.24
N PHE A 104 6.05 -6.38 -8.97
CA PHE A 104 6.14 -5.79 -7.65
C PHE A 104 4.96 -4.88 -7.32
N PHE A 105 4.59 -4.88 -6.04
CA PHE A 105 3.65 -3.94 -5.42
C PHE A 105 4.42 -3.07 -4.44
N TYR A 106 4.23 -1.76 -4.53
CA TYR A 106 4.68 -0.81 -3.52
C TYR A 106 3.45 -0.16 -2.88
N LYS A 107 3.40 -0.13 -1.55
CA LYS A 107 2.46 0.70 -0.78
C LYS A 107 3.21 1.90 -0.24
N GLY A 108 2.60 3.07 -0.34
CA GLY A 108 3.06 4.28 0.36
C GLY A 108 1.92 5.18 0.81
N ASP A 109 2.24 6.16 1.65
CA ASP A 109 1.34 7.25 2.03
C ASP A 109 1.66 8.52 1.23
N ASP A 110 0.69 9.43 1.08
CA ASP A 110 0.82 10.65 0.27
C ASP A 110 1.69 11.77 0.87
N ASP A 111 2.21 11.57 2.08
CA ASP A 111 3.14 12.46 2.79
C ASP A 111 4.56 11.89 2.91
N VAL A 112 4.88 10.87 2.11
CA VAL A 112 6.21 10.27 2.04
C VAL A 112 6.91 10.67 0.74
N PHE A 113 8.20 10.95 0.82
CA PHE A 113 9.06 11.06 -0.36
C PHE A 113 9.63 9.69 -0.73
N VAL A 114 9.59 9.34 -2.01
CA VAL A 114 10.16 8.10 -2.53
C VAL A 114 11.32 8.41 -3.47
N ASN A 115 12.49 7.86 -3.20
CA ASN A 115 13.56 7.83 -4.19
C ASN A 115 13.26 6.70 -5.19
N THR A 116 12.48 6.99 -6.22
CA THR A 116 11.97 5.97 -7.15
C THR A 116 13.08 5.29 -7.96
N TYR A 117 14.20 5.99 -8.20
CA TYR A 117 15.40 5.41 -8.82
C TYR A 117 15.98 4.27 -7.98
N ARG A 118 16.18 4.52 -6.67
CA ARG A 118 16.67 3.50 -5.73
C ARG A 118 15.66 2.37 -5.54
N LEU A 119 14.37 2.69 -5.53
CA LEU A 119 13.30 1.69 -5.43
C LEU A 119 13.35 0.70 -6.60
N ILE A 120 13.53 1.18 -7.83
CA ILE A 120 13.63 0.32 -9.02
C ILE A 120 14.91 -0.50 -9.00
N GLN A 121 16.07 0.10 -8.70
CA GLN A 121 17.31 -0.65 -8.57
C GLN A 121 17.19 -1.79 -7.55
N TYR A 122 16.49 -1.53 -6.46
CA TYR A 122 16.23 -2.56 -5.46
C TYR A 122 15.28 -3.64 -6.00
N ALA A 123 14.18 -3.28 -6.67
CA ALA A 123 13.30 -4.22 -7.33
C ALA A 123 14.04 -5.10 -8.36
N ASP A 124 14.93 -4.52 -9.18
CA ASP A 124 15.75 -5.22 -10.16
C ASP A 124 16.69 -6.23 -9.50
N SER A 125 17.24 -5.87 -8.34
CA SER A 125 18.06 -6.80 -7.54
C SER A 125 17.25 -7.99 -7.04
N LEU A 126 16.00 -7.78 -6.60
CA LEU A 126 15.12 -8.86 -6.15
C LEU A 126 14.68 -9.75 -7.32
N ASP A 127 14.40 -9.15 -8.48
CA ASP A 127 14.00 -9.87 -9.70
C ASP A 127 15.15 -10.75 -10.22
N SER A 128 16.38 -10.20 -10.25
CA SER A 128 17.60 -10.91 -10.65
C SER A 128 17.92 -12.07 -9.70
N GLN A 129 17.62 -11.93 -8.41
CA GLN A 129 17.73 -12.99 -7.41
C GLN A 129 16.53 -13.95 -7.40
N HIS A 130 15.57 -13.76 -8.30
CA HIS A 130 14.31 -14.51 -8.36
C HIS A 130 13.59 -14.61 -7.02
N LYS A 131 13.61 -13.54 -6.22
CA LYS A 131 12.93 -13.51 -4.93
C LYS A 131 11.44 -13.73 -5.10
N LYS A 132 10.88 -14.53 -4.22
CA LYS A 132 9.45 -14.89 -4.14
C LYS A 132 8.99 -14.75 -2.70
N LYS A 133 7.68 -14.58 -2.51
CA LYS A 133 7.04 -14.41 -1.20
C LYS A 133 7.74 -13.36 -0.34
N TYR A 134 8.18 -12.27 -0.97
CA TYR A 134 9.08 -11.30 -0.34
C TYR A 134 8.30 -10.04 0.03
N LEU A 135 8.33 -9.68 1.31
CA LEU A 135 7.77 -8.45 1.87
C LEU A 135 8.91 -7.69 2.56
N VAL A 136 9.11 -6.42 2.20
CA VAL A 136 10.26 -5.64 2.65
C VAL A 136 9.88 -4.19 2.96
N GLY A 137 10.49 -3.65 4.01
CA GLY A 137 10.33 -2.26 4.43
C GLY A 137 10.97 -2.03 5.79
N ARG A 138 10.59 -0.95 6.47
CA ARG A 138 11.04 -0.74 7.86
C ARG A 138 10.31 -1.70 8.78
N VAL A 139 10.97 -2.74 9.27
CA VAL A 139 10.31 -3.77 10.10
C VAL A 139 10.25 -3.36 11.57
N HIS A 140 9.05 -3.40 12.13
CA HIS A 140 8.82 -3.43 13.56
C HIS A 140 8.83 -4.88 14.05
N THR A 141 9.77 -5.21 14.94
CA THR A 141 9.86 -6.54 15.54
C THR A 141 8.82 -6.73 16.65
N SER A 142 8.74 -7.96 17.17
CA SER A 142 7.72 -8.47 18.11
C SER A 142 7.71 -7.83 19.52
N ASN A 143 8.12 -6.58 19.66
CA ASN A 143 8.07 -5.79 20.90
C ASN A 143 6.92 -4.77 20.91
N ARG A 144 6.23 -4.56 19.78
CA ARG A 144 5.07 -3.66 19.71
C ARG A 144 3.83 -4.31 20.32
N ILE A 145 3.18 -3.59 21.21
CA ILE A 145 1.95 -4.02 21.90
C ILE A 145 0.74 -3.22 21.39
N PRO A 146 -0.46 -3.82 21.33
CA PRO A 146 -1.66 -3.11 20.93
C PRO A 146 -2.03 -2.01 21.92
N CYS A 147 -2.40 -0.83 21.42
CA CYS A 147 -2.91 0.24 22.28
C CYS A 147 -4.32 -0.12 22.78
N ARG A 148 -4.49 -0.20 24.11
CA ARG A 148 -5.77 -0.55 24.75
C ARG A 148 -6.57 0.66 25.26
N VAL A 149 -6.13 1.88 24.94
CA VAL A 149 -6.81 3.12 25.33
C VAL A 149 -7.93 3.41 24.34
N LYS A 150 -9.20 3.27 24.74
CA LYS A 150 -10.38 3.39 23.85
C LYS A 150 -10.45 4.67 23.01
N LYS A 151 -9.96 5.80 23.54
CA LYS A 151 -9.99 7.10 22.84
C LYS A 151 -8.82 7.28 21.86
N HIS A 152 -7.86 6.37 21.84
CA HIS A 152 -6.69 6.48 20.96
C HIS A 152 -7.05 6.06 19.52
N LYS A 153 -6.54 6.79 18.52
CA LYS A 153 -6.83 6.52 17.10
C LYS A 153 -6.44 5.12 16.62
N TYR A 154 -5.44 4.52 17.26
CA TYR A 154 -4.95 3.15 17.03
C TYR A 154 -5.40 2.18 18.13
N TYR A 155 -6.55 2.41 18.76
CA TYR A 155 -7.11 1.50 19.74
C TYR A 155 -7.39 0.12 19.12
N VAL A 156 -7.00 -0.94 19.81
CA VAL A 156 -7.34 -2.32 19.47
C VAL A 156 -7.94 -2.99 20.69
N SER A 157 -9.14 -3.55 20.57
CA SER A 157 -9.79 -4.25 21.67
C SER A 157 -9.19 -5.64 21.90
N TYR A 158 -9.31 -6.18 23.12
CA TYR A 158 -8.94 -7.58 23.38
C TYR A 158 -9.80 -8.57 22.57
N LYS A 159 -11.06 -8.20 22.27
CA LYS A 159 -11.95 -8.98 21.41
C LYS A 159 -11.42 -9.06 19.97
N ASP A 160 -10.80 -8.00 19.47
CA ASP A 160 -10.29 -7.95 18.09
C ASP A 160 -8.89 -8.53 17.97
N TYR A 161 -8.08 -8.38 19.01
CA TYR A 161 -6.74 -8.96 19.07
C TYR A 161 -6.42 -9.38 20.51
N PRO A 162 -6.52 -10.68 20.86
CA PRO A 162 -6.31 -11.14 22.24
C PRO A 162 -4.82 -11.27 22.61
N ARG A 163 -3.93 -11.43 21.63
CA ARG A 163 -2.48 -11.58 21.85
C ARG A 163 -1.89 -10.33 22.50
N ARG A 164 -0.85 -10.54 23.32
CA ARG A 164 -0.12 -9.47 24.02
C ARG A 164 0.69 -8.58 23.08
N ARG A 165 1.26 -9.15 22.02
CA ARG A 165 2.18 -8.47 21.10
C ARG A 165 1.78 -8.70 19.65
N PHE A 166 2.06 -7.73 18.78
CA PHE A 166 1.90 -7.89 17.34
C PHE A 166 2.98 -8.82 16.75
N PRO A 167 2.70 -9.52 15.63
CA PRO A 167 3.75 -10.17 14.85
C PRO A 167 4.70 -9.12 14.25
N PRO A 168 5.84 -9.51 13.67
CA PRO A 168 6.63 -8.59 12.85
C PRO A 168 5.81 -8.02 11.70
N TYR A 169 5.98 -6.72 11.42
CA TYR A 169 5.28 -6.03 10.32
C TYR A 169 6.14 -4.89 9.76
N CYS A 170 5.96 -4.54 8.48
CA CYS A 170 6.56 -3.33 7.91
C CYS A 170 5.76 -2.10 8.33
N SER A 171 6.42 -0.99 8.65
CA SER A 171 5.77 0.28 8.99
C SER A 171 4.80 0.75 7.89
N GLY A 172 3.66 1.31 8.30
CA GLY A 172 2.61 1.72 7.37
C GLY A 172 3.02 2.74 6.31
N PHE A 173 3.97 3.63 6.58
CA PHE A 173 4.31 4.71 5.64
C PHE A 173 4.84 4.21 4.29
N ALA A 174 5.53 3.05 4.25
CA ALA A 174 6.02 2.45 3.01
C ALA A 174 6.47 0.98 3.17
N TYR A 175 6.14 0.15 2.18
CA TYR A 175 6.72 -1.18 1.99
C TYR A 175 6.55 -1.66 0.55
N MET A 176 7.38 -2.63 0.16
CA MET A 176 7.32 -3.29 -1.14
C MET A 176 7.13 -4.79 -0.97
N MET A 177 6.46 -5.44 -1.92
CA MET A 177 6.37 -6.88 -1.96
C MET A 177 6.37 -7.43 -3.39
N THR A 178 6.79 -8.68 -3.55
CA THR A 178 6.64 -9.40 -4.81
C THR A 178 5.16 -9.68 -5.10
N ASN A 179 4.77 -9.79 -6.37
CA ASN A 179 3.36 -9.99 -6.73
C ASN A 179 2.75 -11.28 -6.16
N ASP A 180 3.53 -12.36 -6.09
CA ASP A 180 3.09 -13.61 -5.46
C ASP A 180 2.87 -13.45 -3.95
N CYS A 181 3.59 -12.55 -3.29
CA CYS A 181 3.31 -12.16 -1.90
C CYS A 181 1.94 -11.49 -1.78
N VAL A 182 1.59 -10.55 -2.66
CA VAL A 182 0.26 -9.89 -2.69
C VAL A 182 -0.85 -10.94 -2.78
N ASP A 183 -0.71 -11.91 -3.68
CA ASP A 183 -1.68 -12.99 -3.87
C ASP A 183 -1.83 -13.87 -2.63
N LEU A 184 -0.71 -14.23 -1.99
CA LEU A 184 -0.71 -15.07 -0.78
C LEU A 184 -1.38 -14.35 0.40
N LEU A 185 -1.08 -13.07 0.60
CA LEU A 185 -1.70 -12.23 1.63
C LEU A 185 -3.21 -12.08 1.39
N ALA A 186 -3.61 -11.79 0.14
CA ALA A 186 -5.01 -11.61 -0.22
C ALA A 186 -5.87 -12.88 0.02
N LYS A 187 -5.27 -14.08 -0.10
CA LYS A 187 -5.93 -15.35 0.25
C LYS A 187 -6.18 -15.52 1.75
N GLN A 188 -5.46 -14.80 2.62
CA GLN A 188 -5.64 -14.88 4.07
C GLN A 188 -6.70 -13.91 4.62
N VAL A 189 -7.16 -12.93 3.84
CA VAL A 189 -8.09 -11.87 4.29
C VAL A 189 -9.37 -12.45 4.91
N LYS A 190 -9.91 -13.54 4.34
CA LYS A 190 -11.11 -14.21 4.88
C LYS A 190 -10.86 -15.02 6.15
N LYS A 191 -9.60 -15.34 6.46
CA LYS A 191 -9.20 -16.19 7.60
C LYS A 191 -8.70 -15.37 8.78
N VAL A 192 -8.13 -14.20 8.52
CA VAL A 192 -7.57 -13.31 9.55
C VAL A 192 -8.60 -12.25 9.90
N LYS A 193 -9.00 -12.20 11.18
CA LYS A 193 -9.94 -11.19 11.69
C LYS A 193 -9.43 -9.78 11.37
N LEU A 194 -10.25 -9.00 10.67
CA LEU A 194 -9.92 -7.63 10.26
C LEU A 194 -9.61 -6.76 11.47
N LEU A 195 -8.41 -6.15 11.47
CA LEU A 195 -8.06 -5.07 12.40
C LEU A 195 -8.24 -3.73 11.70
N LYS A 196 -9.20 -2.94 12.19
CA LYS A 196 -9.44 -1.57 11.71
C LYS A 196 -8.33 -0.63 12.20
N SER A 197 -8.15 0.50 11.53
CA SER A 197 -7.25 1.60 11.91
C SER A 197 -5.74 1.35 11.88
N ILE A 198 -5.29 0.11 11.71
CA ILE A 198 -3.87 -0.26 11.80
C ILE A 198 -3.56 -1.23 10.65
N ASP A 199 -3.50 -0.66 9.45
CA ASP A 199 -3.33 -1.41 8.20
C ASP A 199 -2.00 -2.17 8.16
N ASP A 200 -0.94 -1.55 8.65
CA ASP A 200 0.41 -2.11 8.67
C ASP A 200 0.52 -3.38 9.53
N VAL A 201 -0.02 -3.35 10.74
CA VAL A 201 -0.15 -4.55 11.59
C VAL A 201 -1.05 -5.59 10.93
N TYR A 202 -2.16 -5.19 10.29
CA TYR A 202 -3.02 -6.15 9.59
C TYR A 202 -2.28 -6.85 8.45
N VAL A 203 -1.47 -6.13 7.65
CA VAL A 203 -0.59 -6.75 6.65
C VAL A 203 0.41 -7.72 7.30
N GLY A 204 0.97 -7.37 8.46
CA GLY A 204 1.81 -8.28 9.25
C GLY A 204 1.09 -9.57 9.68
N LEU A 205 -0.18 -9.48 10.06
CA LEU A 205 -1.00 -10.65 10.40
C LEU A 205 -1.31 -11.51 9.17
N LEU A 206 -1.56 -10.90 8.02
CA LEU A 206 -1.74 -11.63 6.76
C LEU A 206 -0.44 -12.33 6.34
N ALA A 207 0.71 -11.68 6.51
CA ALA A 207 2.01 -12.25 6.25
C ALA A 207 2.30 -13.45 7.18
N GLU A 208 2.07 -13.31 8.49
CA GLU A 208 2.20 -14.39 9.47
C GLU A 208 1.31 -15.59 9.10
N ALA A 209 0.03 -15.35 8.77
CA ALA A 209 -0.90 -16.39 8.35
C ALA A 209 -0.51 -17.05 7.01
N ALA A 210 0.24 -16.35 6.15
CA ALA A 210 0.76 -16.88 4.90
C ALA A 210 2.15 -17.55 5.03
N GLY A 211 2.74 -17.56 6.23
CA GLY A 211 4.11 -18.06 6.46
C GLY A 211 5.19 -17.18 5.85
N ILE A 212 4.95 -15.86 5.75
CA ILE A 212 5.85 -14.87 5.17
C ILE A 212 6.45 -14.00 6.27
N HIS A 213 7.77 -13.87 6.27
CA HIS A 213 8.49 -13.03 7.20
C HIS A 213 8.87 -11.69 6.56
N PRO A 214 8.50 -10.54 7.16
CA PRO A 214 8.95 -9.24 6.68
C PRO A 214 10.47 -9.08 6.79
N HIS A 215 11.10 -8.56 5.75
CA HIS A 215 12.53 -8.27 5.69
C HIS A 215 12.80 -6.78 5.93
N ALA A 216 13.79 -6.46 6.77
CA ALA A 216 14.23 -5.10 6.96
C ALA A 216 15.06 -4.63 5.75
N ASN A 217 14.82 -3.40 5.29
CA ASN A 217 15.72 -2.72 4.36
C ASN A 217 16.82 -1.99 5.15
N ASN A 218 17.94 -2.69 5.39
CA ASN A 218 19.14 -2.07 5.95
C ASN A 218 19.94 -1.32 4.87
#